data_AF-A0A452E833-F1
#
_entry.id   AF-A0A452E833-F1
#
_cell.length_a   1.000
_cell.length_b   1.000
_cell.length_c   1.000
_cell.angle_alpha   90.00
_cell.angle_beta   90.00
_cell.angle_gamma   90.00
#
_symmetry.space_group_name_H-M   'P 1'
#
loop_
_entity.id
_entity.type
_entity.pdbx_description
1 polymer ?
#
loop_
_entity_poly.entity_id
_entity_poly.type
_entity_poly.pdbx_seq_one_letter_code
_entity_poly.pdbx_strand_id
1 'polypeptide(L)'
;MDIEALKKLSKNKKLVKKLAKKYDAFLTGKFPSLLTHNENMVAKVDEVKSTIKFQMKKVLCLAVAVGHVKMTDDELVYNIHLAVNFLVSLLKKNWQNVRALYIKSTMGKPQRLY
;
A
#
# COMPACT_ATOMS: atom_id res chain seq x y z
N MET A 1 -11.70 22.63 0.88
CA MET A 1 -10.66 22.39 -0.16
C MET A 1 -11.20 21.35 -1.11
N ASP A 2 -11.48 21.72 -2.36
CA ASP A 2 -12.05 20.81 -3.35
C ASP A 2 -11.13 19.64 -3.71
N ILE A 3 -11.74 18.51 -4.02
CA ILE A 3 -11.07 17.24 -4.41
C ILE A 3 -10.12 17.46 -5.60
N GLU A 4 -10.49 18.35 -6.53
CA GLU A 4 -9.66 18.72 -7.67
C GLU A 4 -8.40 19.50 -7.29
N ALA A 5 -8.51 20.40 -6.31
CA ALA A 5 -7.38 21.16 -5.80
C ALA A 5 -6.34 20.25 -5.14
N LEU A 6 -6.80 19.23 -4.37
CA LEU A 6 -5.92 18.23 -3.75
C LEU A 6 -5.26 17.32 -4.80
N LYS A 7 -5.99 16.89 -5.84
CA LYS A 7 -5.41 16.14 -6.97
C LYS A 7 -4.35 16.96 -7.72
N LYS A 8 -4.59 18.27 -7.91
CA LYS A 8 -3.63 19.18 -8.55
C LYS A 8 -2.39 19.40 -7.68
N LEU A 9 -2.55 19.46 -6.36
CA LEU A 9 -1.45 19.58 -5.39
C LEU A 9 -0.56 18.32 -5.39
N SER A 10 -1.15 17.13 -5.46
CA SER A 10 -0.44 15.84 -5.52
C SER A 10 0.45 15.69 -6.77
N LYS A 11 -0.01 16.21 -7.92
CA LYS A 11 0.77 16.17 -9.17
C LYS A 11 2.04 17.04 -9.10
N ASN A 12 2.08 18.05 -8.23
CA ASN A 12 3.17 19.02 -8.20
C ASN A 12 4.20 18.72 -7.09
N LYS A 13 5.19 17.88 -7.43
CA LYS A 13 6.24 17.40 -6.49
C LYS A 13 7.00 18.52 -5.75
N LYS A 14 7.15 19.71 -6.34
CA LYS A 14 7.86 20.84 -5.70
C LYS A 14 7.05 21.44 -4.55
N LEU A 15 5.74 21.60 -4.72
CA LEU A 15 4.85 22.14 -3.69
C LEU A 15 4.71 21.15 -2.52
N VAL A 16 4.56 19.86 -2.81
CA VAL A 16 4.52 18.80 -1.79
C VAL A 16 5.80 18.77 -0.95
N LYS A 17 6.98 18.91 -1.59
CA LYS A 17 8.27 18.99 -0.86
C LYS A 17 8.40 20.26 0.00
N LYS A 18 7.88 21.41 -0.45
CA LYS A 18 7.87 22.64 0.37
C LYS A 18 6.94 22.52 1.57
N LEU A 19 5.77 21.91 1.39
CA LEU A 19 4.78 21.69 2.45
C LEU A 19 5.30 20.68 3.48
N ALA A 20 5.96 19.62 3.02
CA ALA A 20 6.58 18.63 3.89
C ALA A 20 7.83 19.13 4.65
N LYS A 21 8.49 20.19 4.16
CA LYS A 21 9.55 20.87 4.90
C LYS A 21 9.02 21.85 5.96
N LYS A 22 7.79 22.34 5.79
CA LYS A 22 7.16 23.32 6.70
C LYS A 22 6.40 22.64 7.85
N TYR A 23 5.91 21.43 7.61
CA TYR A 23 5.19 20.63 8.59
C TYR A 23 5.87 19.26 8.67
N ASP A 24 6.54 18.97 9.79
CA ASP A 24 7.24 17.69 10.03
C ASP A 24 6.30 16.46 9.97
N ALA A 25 4.98 16.68 9.97
CA ALA A 25 3.95 15.64 9.87
C ALA A 25 3.81 15.00 8.46
N PHE A 26 4.41 15.55 7.40
CA PHE A 26 4.38 14.95 6.05
C PHE A 26 5.60 14.06 5.76
N LEU A 27 6.20 13.47 6.79
CA LEU A 27 7.22 12.47 6.60
C LEU A 27 6.61 11.26 5.84
N THR A 28 7.30 10.83 4.78
CA THR A 28 7.11 9.56 4.05
C THR A 28 6.14 9.51 2.86
N GLY A 29 6.01 10.56 2.06
CA GLY A 29 5.50 10.42 0.67
C GLY A 29 4.07 9.87 0.52
N LYS A 30 3.31 9.83 1.62
CA LYS A 30 1.87 9.54 1.66
C LYS A 30 1.17 10.87 1.89
N PHE A 31 0.32 11.25 0.94
CA PHE A 31 -0.51 12.44 1.07
C PHE A 31 -1.65 12.15 2.06
N PRO A 32 -2.04 13.09 2.93
CA PRO A 32 -3.09 12.84 3.92
C PRO A 32 -4.40 12.41 3.24
N SER A 33 -5.05 11.40 3.81
CA SER A 33 -6.43 11.07 3.48
C SER A 33 -7.35 12.12 4.08
N LEU A 34 -8.39 12.50 3.33
CA LEU A 34 -9.42 13.41 3.83
C LEU A 34 -10.22 12.68 4.92
N LEU A 35 -10.58 13.40 5.99
CA LEU A 35 -11.51 12.95 7.01
C LEU A 35 -12.63 13.97 7.07
N THR A 36 -13.88 13.52 6.91
CA THR A 36 -15.06 14.38 7.05
C THR A 36 -15.56 14.37 8.50
N HIS A 37 -16.30 15.40 8.90
CA HIS A 37 -16.81 15.55 10.29
C HIS A 37 -17.84 14.48 10.68
N ASN A 38 -18.41 13.77 9.70
CA ASN A 38 -19.37 12.67 9.92
C ASN A 38 -18.68 11.30 10.06
N GLU A 39 -17.37 11.20 9.83
CA GLU A 39 -16.62 9.95 9.90
C GLU A 39 -15.95 9.76 11.26
N ASN A 40 -16.07 8.55 11.82
CA ASN A 40 -15.37 8.20 13.05
C ASN A 40 -13.87 7.98 12.75
N MET A 41 -13.01 8.74 13.44
CA MET A 41 -11.56 8.66 13.30
C MET A 41 -11.01 7.25 13.55
N VAL A 42 -11.54 6.54 14.56
CA VAL A 42 -11.03 5.22 14.95
C VAL A 42 -11.27 4.20 13.83
N ALA A 43 -12.48 4.17 13.28
CA ALA A 43 -12.83 3.30 12.17
C ALA A 43 -11.95 3.56 10.94
N LYS A 44 -11.69 4.83 10.61
CA LYS A 44 -10.85 5.19 9.46
C LYS A 44 -9.40 4.77 9.64
N VAL A 45 -8.87 4.90 10.86
CA VAL A 45 -7.52 4.45 11.18
C VAL A 45 -7.40 2.93 10.99
N ASP A 46 -8.40 2.16 11.39
CA ASP A 46 -8.39 0.70 11.27
C ASP A 46 -8.58 0.23 9.81
N GLU A 47 -9.36 0.94 9.01
CA GLU A 47 -9.40 0.75 7.55
C GLU A 47 -8.01 0.96 6.92
N VAL A 48 -7.32 2.05 7.29
CA VAL A 48 -6.01 2.37 6.73
C VAL A 48 -4.94 1.37 7.18
N LYS A 49 -5.01 0.85 8.41
CA LYS A 49 -4.11 -0.22 8.90
C LYS A 49 -4.32 -1.53 8.14
N SER A 50 -5.58 -1.85 7.82
CA SER A 50 -5.95 -3.10 7.15
C SER A 50 -5.77 -3.02 5.62
N THR A 51 -5.60 -1.82 5.07
CA THR A 51 -5.46 -1.63 3.62
C THR A 51 -4.02 -1.76 3.18
N ILE A 52 -3.76 -2.76 2.34
CA ILE A 52 -2.49 -2.96 1.67
C ILE A 52 -2.49 -2.24 0.32
N LYS A 53 -1.59 -1.27 0.13
CA LYS A 53 -1.50 -0.48 -1.12
C LYS A 53 -0.44 -1.03 -2.06
N PHE A 54 -0.87 -1.70 -3.14
CA PHE A 54 0.00 -1.95 -4.29
C PHE A 54 0.12 -0.68 -5.14
N GLN A 55 1.30 -0.04 -5.09
CA GLN A 55 1.60 1.07 -6.00
C GLN A 55 2.46 0.55 -7.16
N MET A 56 1.85 0.47 -8.34
CA MET A 56 2.60 0.28 -9.57
C MET A 56 3.57 1.46 -9.77
N LYS A 57 4.86 1.15 -9.84
CA LYS A 57 5.94 2.09 -10.19
C LYS A 57 6.61 1.58 -11.47
N LYS A 58 7.55 2.37 -12.00
CA LYS A 58 8.45 1.94 -13.10
C LYS A 58 9.50 0.92 -12.62
N VAL A 59 9.11 0.00 -11.75
CA VAL A 59 9.95 -1.06 -11.16
C VAL A 59 9.17 -2.36 -11.26
N LEU A 60 9.84 -3.44 -11.65
CA LEU A 60 9.22 -4.75 -11.91
C LEU A 60 9.03 -5.56 -10.62
N CYS A 61 9.78 -5.23 -9.56
CA CYS A 61 9.68 -5.88 -8.26
C CYS A 61 8.91 -4.98 -7.29
N LEU A 62 7.85 -5.53 -6.69
CA LEU A 62 7.08 -4.90 -5.63
C LEU A 62 7.21 -5.76 -4.37
N ALA A 63 7.47 -5.11 -3.24
CA ALA A 63 7.53 -5.75 -1.94
C ALA A 63 6.46 -5.14 -1.04
N VAL A 64 5.67 -6.00 -0.41
CA VAL A 64 4.48 -5.60 0.35
C VAL A 64 4.37 -6.47 1.60
N ALA A 65 4.04 -5.86 2.73
CA ALA A 65 3.79 -6.56 3.99
C ALA A 65 2.35 -7.09 4.01
N VAL A 66 2.20 -8.38 4.25
CA VAL A 66 0.91 -9.09 4.19
C VAL A 66 0.39 -9.50 5.58
N GLY A 67 1.24 -9.44 6.62
CA GLY A 67 0.82 -9.76 7.98
C GLY A 67 1.90 -9.50 9.02
N HIS A 68 1.57 -9.82 10.28
CA HIS A 68 2.41 -9.63 11.45
C HIS A 68 2.41 -10.89 12.33
N VAL A 69 3.36 -10.99 13.26
CA VAL A 69 3.61 -12.21 14.07
C VAL A 69 2.44 -12.59 14.99
N LYS A 70 1.50 -11.68 15.27
CA LYS A 70 0.34 -11.96 16.13
C LYS A 70 -0.89 -12.50 15.37
N MET A 71 -0.83 -12.56 14.04
CA MET A 71 -1.88 -13.20 13.22
C MET A 71 -1.71 -14.71 13.24
N THR A 72 -2.81 -15.44 13.09
CA THR A 72 -2.78 -16.89 12.94
C THR A 72 -2.34 -17.30 11.54
N ASP A 73 -1.88 -18.54 11.38
CA ASP A 73 -1.40 -19.04 10.10
C ASP A 73 -2.50 -19.03 9.01
N ASP A 74 -3.74 -19.33 9.39
CA ASP A 74 -4.89 -19.31 8.46
C ASP A 74 -5.21 -17.89 7.95
N GLU A 75 -5.16 -16.89 8.84
CA GLU A 75 -5.33 -15.48 8.47
C GLU A 75 -4.21 -15.02 7.53
N LEU A 76 -2.98 -15.45 7.79
CA LEU A 76 -1.83 -15.14 6.93
C LEU A 76 -2.01 -15.74 5.53
N VAL A 77 -2.42 -17.00 5.43
CA VAL A 77 -2.68 -17.67 4.16
C VAL A 77 -3.78 -16.95 3.38
N TYR A 78 -4.88 -16.61 4.03
CA TYR A 78 -5.97 -15.85 3.41
C TYR A 78 -5.49 -14.49 2.87
N ASN A 79 -4.73 -13.74 3.68
CA ASN A 79 -4.17 -12.45 3.28
C ASN A 79 -3.20 -12.58 2.10
N ILE A 80 -2.38 -13.64 2.07
CA ILE A 80 -1.47 -13.94 0.96
C ILE A 80 -2.24 -14.18 -0.33
N HIS A 81 -3.27 -15.04 -0.30
CA HIS A 81 -4.09 -15.30 -1.49
C HIS A 81 -4.78 -14.03 -2.00
N LEU A 82 -5.35 -13.22 -1.11
CA LEU A 82 -6.02 -11.97 -1.47
C LEU A 82 -5.03 -10.98 -2.10
N ALA A 83 -3.83 -10.82 -1.52
CA ALA A 83 -2.80 -9.93 -2.01
C ALA A 83 -2.26 -10.35 -3.40
N VAL A 84 -2.04 -11.65 -3.61
CA VAL A 84 -1.58 -12.19 -4.91
C VAL A 84 -2.65 -12.00 -5.98
N ASN A 85 -3.91 -12.35 -5.68
CA ASN A 85 -5.02 -12.20 -6.62
C ASN A 85 -5.25 -10.73 -7.00
N PHE A 86 -5.19 -9.82 -6.02
CA PHE A 86 -5.29 -8.39 -6.29
C PHE A 86 -4.14 -7.90 -7.18
N LEU A 87 -2.90 -8.29 -6.90
CA LEU A 87 -1.74 -7.92 -7.73
C LEU A 87 -1.88 -8.41 -9.17
N VAL A 88 -2.29 -9.66 -9.36
CA VAL A 88 -2.47 -10.26 -10.70
C VAL A 88 -3.55 -9.51 -11.46
N SER A 89 -4.64 -9.11 -10.80
CA SER A 89 -5.75 -8.37 -11.44
C SER A 89 -5.33 -6.99 -11.97
N LEU A 90 -4.27 -6.38 -11.41
CA LEU A 90 -3.74 -5.10 -11.87
C LEU A 90 -2.86 -5.22 -13.14
N LEU A 91 -2.45 -6.43 -13.52
CA LEU A 91 -1.57 -6.68 -14.65
C LEU A 91 -2.37 -6.97 -15.92
N LYS A 92 -2.09 -6.27 -17.02
CA LYS A 92 -2.81 -6.43 -18.31
C LYS A 92 -2.82 -7.86 -18.88
N LYS A 93 -1.86 -8.71 -18.50
CA LYS A 93 -1.75 -10.12 -18.93
C LYS A 93 -1.80 -11.09 -17.75
N ASN A 94 -2.29 -10.65 -16.59
CA ASN A 94 -2.43 -11.46 -15.38
C ASN A 94 -1.14 -12.25 -15.05
N TRP A 95 -1.24 -13.57 -14.89
CA TRP A 95 -0.16 -14.48 -14.53
C TRP A 95 0.99 -14.55 -15.54
N GLN A 96 0.77 -14.23 -16.82
CA GLN A 96 1.87 -14.22 -17.81
C GLN A 96 2.91 -13.14 -17.53
N ASN A 97 2.51 -12.06 -16.85
CA ASN A 97 3.43 -10.99 -16.42
C ASN A 97 4.13 -11.30 -15.09
N VAL A 98 3.77 -12.39 -14.42
CA VAL A 98 4.36 -12.80 -13.15
C VAL A 98 5.38 -13.89 -13.43
N ARG A 99 6.68 -13.57 -13.32
CA ARG A 99 7.75 -14.56 -13.50
C ARG A 99 7.97 -15.41 -12.25
N ALA A 100 7.97 -14.78 -11.09
CA ALA A 100 8.16 -15.47 -9.83
C ALA A 100 7.51 -14.72 -8.67
N LEU A 101 7.05 -15.46 -7.66
CA LEU A 101 6.51 -14.93 -6.41
C LEU A 101 7.31 -15.49 -5.23
N TYR A 102 7.73 -14.60 -4.34
CA TYR A 102 8.51 -14.96 -3.15
C TYR A 102 7.80 -14.48 -1.89
N ILE A 103 7.72 -15.36 -0.90
CA ILE A 103 7.33 -15.03 0.46
C ILE A 103 8.58 -15.10 1.32
N LYS A 104 8.79 -14.09 2.15
CA LYS A 104 9.84 -14.11 3.16
C LYS A 104 9.30 -13.54 4.46
N SER A 105 9.73 -14.12 5.57
CA SER A 105 9.63 -13.46 6.87
C SER A 105 10.81 -12.48 7.04
N THR A 106 10.75 -11.63 8.07
CA THR A 106 11.78 -10.60 8.31
C THR A 106 13.18 -11.18 8.46
N MET A 107 13.30 -12.36 9.07
CA MET A 107 14.58 -13.02 9.39
C MET A 107 14.76 -14.39 8.72
N GLY A 108 13.72 -14.90 8.06
CA GLY A 108 13.74 -16.23 7.44
C GLY A 108 14.23 -16.22 6.00
N LYS A 109 14.55 -17.42 5.50
CA LYS A 109 14.89 -17.62 4.09
C LYS A 109 13.64 -17.39 3.21
N PRO A 110 13.79 -16.80 2.02
CA PRO A 110 12.68 -16.63 1.08
C PRO A 110 12.24 -17.99 0.53
N GLN A 111 10.94 -18.20 0.47
CA GLN A 111 10.30 -19.35 -0.16
C GLN A 111 9.66 -18.90 -1.47
N ARG A 112 9.89 -19.67 -2.54
CA ARG A 112 9.31 -19.39 -3.86
C ARG A 112 7.98 -20.13 -3.99
N LEU A 113 6.92 -19.40 -4.29
CA LEU A 113 5.57 -19.96 -4.53
C LEU A 113 5.33 -20.30 -6.00
N TYR A 114 5.88 -19.49 -6.91
CA TYR A 114 5.78 -19.62 -8.37
C TYR A 114 7.14 -19.28 -8.96
#